data_AF-A0A9P9NUQ5-F1
#
_entry.id   AF-A0A9P9NUQ5-F1
#
_cell.length_a   1.000
_cell.length_b   1.000
_cell.length_c   1.000
_cell.angle_alpha   90.00
_cell.angle_beta   90.00
_cell.angle_gamma   90.00
#
_symmetry.space_group_name_H-M   'P 1'
#
loop_
_entity.id
_entity.type
_entity.pdbx_description
1 polymer ?
#
loop_
_entity_poly.entity_id
_entity_poly.type
_entity_poly.pdbx_seq_one_letter_code
_entity_poly.pdbx_strand_id
1 'polypeptide(L)'
;LVCNHISLRRHKNSFRQADYSDAPTRTHVYGKLITYFRDKPTKPDWVEKVNLLPDTPVWKLWKERTLQGNATDAKDLYDDCRVILQNRARRDTEEKERQARRAEENARVIFEDARHEKEEATSALFTVSADANATHEAVRNAEMRLRGAEASFNLIE
;
A
#
# COMPACT_ATOMS: atom_id res chain seq x y z
N LEU A 1 -27.81 55.88 -31.10
CA LEU A 1 -27.35 55.07 -29.95
C LEU A 1 -26.66 53.83 -30.51
N VAL A 2 -25.33 53.88 -30.62
CA VAL A 2 -24.53 52.77 -31.18
C VAL A 2 -24.07 51.92 -30.01
N CYS A 3 -24.64 50.73 -29.86
CA CYS A 3 -24.21 49.77 -28.84
C CYS A 3 -22.83 49.22 -29.21
N ASN A 4 -21.84 49.49 -28.35
CA ASN A 4 -20.52 48.90 -28.42
C ASN A 4 -20.61 47.39 -28.23
N HIS A 5 -20.44 46.64 -29.32
CA HIS A 5 -20.11 45.22 -29.28
C HIS A 5 -18.70 45.04 -28.69
N ILE A 6 -18.60 45.07 -27.36
CA ILE A 6 -17.40 44.65 -26.64
C ILE A 6 -17.23 43.15 -26.90
N SER A 7 -16.27 42.82 -27.75
CA SER A 7 -15.99 41.46 -28.20
C SER A 7 -15.62 40.55 -27.01
N LEU A 8 -16.49 39.58 -26.71
CA LEU A 8 -16.28 38.50 -25.74
C LEU A 8 -14.95 37.75 -25.92
N ARG A 9 -14.31 37.83 -27.10
CA ARG A 9 -12.98 37.26 -27.35
C ARG A 9 -11.87 37.95 -26.56
N ARG A 10 -11.95 39.26 -26.31
CA ARG A 10 -10.94 40.00 -25.51
C ARG A 10 -11.02 39.61 -24.03
N HIS A 11 -12.21 39.33 -23.51
CA HIS A 11 -12.39 38.87 -22.12
C HIS A 11 -11.89 37.45 -21.89
N LYS A 12 -12.10 36.52 -22.84
CA LYS A 12 -11.58 35.15 -22.71
C LYS A 12 -10.05 35.08 -22.57
N ASN A 13 -9.31 36.00 -23.17
CA ASN A 13 -7.85 36.07 -23.02
C ASN A 13 -7.42 36.72 -21.70
N SER A 14 -8.24 37.59 -21.10
CA SER A 14 -7.96 38.21 -19.79
C SER A 14 -8.08 37.20 -18.64
N PHE A 15 -9.00 36.23 -18.72
CA PHE A 15 -9.08 35.13 -17.73
C PHE A 15 -7.91 34.15 -17.78
N ARG A 16 -7.16 34.10 -18.91
CA ARG A 16 -5.99 33.22 -19.04
C ARG A 16 -4.72 33.78 -18.38
N GLN A 17 -4.71 35.05 -18.01
CA GLN A 17 -3.55 35.75 -17.44
C GLN A 17 -3.82 36.34 -16.05
N ALA A 18 -4.91 35.96 -15.40
CA ALA A 18 -5.08 36.30 -13.98
C ALA A 18 -4.06 35.48 -13.18
N ASP A 19 -3.22 36.18 -12.42
CA ASP A 19 -2.31 35.58 -11.47
C ASP A 19 -3.13 34.98 -10.31
N TYR A 20 -3.47 33.70 -10.43
CA TYR A 20 -4.23 32.95 -9.43
C TYR A 20 -3.33 32.37 -8.33
N SER A 21 -2.07 32.81 -8.23
CA SER A 21 -1.15 32.36 -7.18
C SER A 21 -1.73 32.57 -5.77
N ASP A 22 -2.53 33.63 -5.59
CA ASP A 22 -3.14 34.01 -4.31
C ASP A 22 -4.60 33.56 -4.16
N ALA A 23 -5.14 32.82 -5.14
CA ALA A 23 -6.51 32.32 -5.06
C ALA A 23 -6.58 31.15 -4.06
N PRO A 24 -7.49 31.17 -3.07
CA PRO A 24 -7.62 30.09 -2.10
C PRO A 24 -7.98 28.79 -2.83
N THR A 25 -7.10 27.79 -2.72
CA THR A 25 -7.38 26.46 -3.26
C THR A 25 -8.56 25.81 -2.54
N ARG A 26 -9.13 24.75 -3.11
CA ARG A 26 -10.20 23.96 -2.48
C ARG A 26 -9.84 23.52 -1.05
N THR A 27 -8.58 23.20 -0.79
CA THR A 27 -8.09 22.83 0.54
C THR A 27 -8.18 23.98 1.53
N HIS A 28 -7.89 25.22 1.13
CA HIS A 28 -8.09 26.40 1.98
C HIS A 28 -9.57 26.63 2.34
N VAL A 29 -10.45 26.54 1.34
CA VAL A 29 -11.90 26.74 1.55
C VAL A 29 -12.46 25.68 2.48
N TYR A 30 -12.20 24.40 2.19
CA TYR A 30 -12.67 23.30 3.03
C TYR A 30 -12.01 23.32 4.41
N GLY A 31 -10.73 23.68 4.51
CA GLY A 31 -10.00 23.74 5.77
C GLY A 31 -10.62 24.75 6.71
N LYS A 32 -10.93 25.96 6.20
CA LYS A 32 -11.64 26.99 6.99
C LYS A 32 -13.02 26.52 7.45
N LEU A 33 -13.80 25.87 6.59
CA LEU A 33 -15.11 25.35 6.96
C LEU A 33 -15.01 24.28 8.06
N ILE A 34 -14.12 23.30 7.88
CA ILE A 34 -13.90 22.21 8.84
C ILE A 34 -13.47 22.78 10.19
N THR A 35 -12.48 23.67 10.21
CA THR A 35 -11.98 24.30 11.45
C THR A 35 -13.05 25.16 12.12
N TYR A 36 -13.82 25.95 11.35
CA TYR A 36 -14.87 26.82 11.90
C TYR A 36 -16.02 26.04 12.55
N PHE A 37 -16.38 24.89 11.99
CA PHE A 37 -17.44 24.03 12.51
C PHE A 37 -16.96 22.96 13.49
N ARG A 38 -15.64 22.78 13.68
CA ARG A 38 -15.04 21.77 14.55
C ARG A 38 -15.56 21.83 15.99
N ASP A 39 -15.58 23.04 16.56
CA ASP A 39 -15.87 23.26 17.97
C ASP A 39 -17.38 23.50 18.23
N LYS A 40 -18.23 23.35 17.20
CA LYS A 40 -19.67 23.55 17.34
C LYS A 40 -20.35 22.28 17.84
N PRO A 41 -21.39 22.40 18.69
CA PRO A 41 -22.08 21.26 19.30
C PRO A 41 -22.81 20.35 18.28
N THR A 42 -22.92 20.80 17.02
CA THR A 42 -23.48 20.03 15.90
C THR A 42 -22.43 19.10 15.31
N LYS A 43 -22.30 17.92 15.94
CA LYS A 43 -21.69 16.64 15.51
C LYS A 43 -20.44 16.67 14.57
N PRO A 44 -19.39 15.89 14.90
CA PRO A 44 -18.14 15.83 14.12
C PRO A 44 -18.27 15.30 12.67
N ASP A 45 -19.37 14.65 12.29
CA ASP A 45 -19.52 13.98 10.97
C ASP A 45 -20.39 14.73 9.94
N TRP A 46 -20.63 16.03 10.11
CA TRP A 46 -21.39 16.78 9.10
C TRP A 46 -20.69 16.79 7.72
N VAL A 47 -19.36 16.74 7.70
CA VAL A 47 -18.54 16.71 6.47
C VAL A 47 -18.87 15.51 5.59
N GLU A 48 -19.08 14.34 6.21
CA GLU A 48 -19.43 13.10 5.50
C GLU A 48 -20.88 13.13 5.03
N LYS A 49 -21.80 13.63 5.88
CA LYS A 49 -23.23 13.71 5.56
C LYS A 49 -23.52 14.57 4.34
N VAL A 50 -22.79 15.66 4.16
CA VAL A 50 -22.98 16.57 3.02
C VAL A 50 -22.07 16.21 1.83
N ASN A 51 -21.29 15.13 1.94
CA ASN A 51 -20.33 14.68 0.94
C ASN A 51 -19.43 15.82 0.41
N LEU A 52 -18.93 16.65 1.34
CA LEU A 52 -18.19 17.87 0.99
C LEU A 52 -16.86 17.57 0.30
N LEU A 53 -16.18 16.52 0.77
CA LEU A 53 -14.85 16.14 0.35
C LEU A 53 -14.92 14.95 -0.61
N PRO A 54 -14.02 14.87 -1.62
CA PRO A 54 -13.90 13.68 -2.43
C PRO A 54 -13.56 12.45 -1.57
N ASP A 55 -14.15 11.30 -1.91
CA ASP A 55 -13.88 10.02 -1.23
C ASP A 55 -12.55 9.41 -1.70
N THR A 56 -11.44 9.99 -1.23
CA THR A 56 -10.10 9.45 -1.47
C THR A 56 -9.29 9.36 -0.19
N PRO A 57 -8.29 8.45 -0.11
CA PRO A 57 -7.46 8.30 1.09
C PRO A 57 -6.76 9.59 1.53
N VAL A 58 -6.35 10.43 0.56
CA VAL A 58 -5.67 11.72 0.85
C VAL A 58 -6.62 12.68 1.56
N TRP A 59 -7.85 12.82 1.07
CA TRP A 59 -8.84 13.71 1.68
C TRP A 59 -9.31 13.23 3.05
N LYS A 60 -9.40 11.92 3.27
CA LYS A 60 -9.71 11.33 4.58
C LYS A 60 -8.62 11.67 5.60
N LEU A 61 -7.36 11.37 5.28
CA LEU A 61 -6.23 11.66 6.16
C LEU A 61 -6.07 13.17 6.41
N TRP A 62 -6.26 13.97 5.37
CA TRP A 62 -6.21 15.43 5.48
C TRP A 62 -7.30 15.97 6.42
N LYS A 63 -8.56 15.53 6.27
CA LYS A 63 -9.69 15.89 7.15
C LYS A 63 -9.37 15.60 8.62
N GLU A 64 -8.89 14.38 8.90
CA GLU A 64 -8.52 13.95 10.25
C GLU A 64 -7.46 14.89 10.85
N ARG A 65 -6.42 15.22 10.09
CA ARG A 65 -5.35 16.12 10.55
C ARG A 65 -5.80 17.57 10.70
N THR A 66 -6.70 18.05 9.85
CA THR A 66 -7.31 19.38 10.02
C THR A 66 -8.13 19.44 11.31
N LEU A 67 -8.91 18.40 11.61
CA LEU A 67 -9.70 18.31 12.84
C LEU A 67 -8.83 18.22 14.10
N GLN A 68 -7.65 17.61 14.02
CA GLN A 68 -6.65 17.60 15.10
C GLN A 68 -6.05 18.98 15.42
N GLY A 69 -6.42 20.03 14.66
CA GLY A 69 -6.04 21.40 14.94
C GLY A 69 -4.61 21.73 14.51
N ASN A 70 -4.11 21.07 13.46
CA ASN A 70 -2.79 21.39 12.93
C ASN A 70 -2.77 22.83 12.39
N ALA A 71 -1.81 23.63 12.83
CA ALA A 71 -1.68 25.05 12.47
C ALA A 71 -1.01 25.29 11.11
N THR A 72 -0.63 24.22 10.41
CA THR A 72 -0.07 24.25 9.06
C THR A 72 -1.06 24.83 8.05
N ASP A 73 -0.54 25.47 7.01
CA ASP A 73 -1.35 25.85 5.86
C ASP A 73 -2.13 24.66 5.29
N ALA A 74 -3.38 24.90 4.87
CA ALA A 74 -4.30 23.85 4.48
C ALA A 74 -3.88 23.12 3.19
N LYS A 75 -3.20 23.82 2.27
CA LYS A 75 -2.63 23.24 1.06
C LYS A 75 -1.37 22.43 1.39
N ASP A 76 -0.47 22.98 2.20
CA ASP A 76 0.75 22.27 2.60
C ASP A 76 0.42 20.97 3.34
N LEU A 77 -0.57 21.01 4.24
CA LEU A 77 -1.08 19.83 4.94
C LEU A 77 -1.59 18.75 3.95
N TYR A 78 -2.20 19.16 2.84
CA TYR A 78 -2.69 18.23 1.82
C TYR A 78 -1.55 17.58 1.06
N ASP A 79 -0.55 18.36 0.66
CA ASP A 79 0.64 17.87 -0.02
C ASP A 79 1.43 16.90 0.89
N ASP A 80 1.55 17.20 2.18
CA ASP A 80 2.12 16.29 3.18
C ASP A 80 1.34 14.97 3.28
N CYS A 81 0.01 15.03 3.31
CA CYS A 81 -0.82 13.82 3.33
C CYS A 81 -0.60 12.97 2.07
N ARG A 82 -0.44 13.61 0.90
CA ARG A 82 -0.14 12.90 -0.35
C ARG A 82 1.22 12.19 -0.26
N VAL A 83 2.26 12.88 0.22
CA VAL A 83 3.60 12.29 0.39
C VAL A 83 3.58 11.14 1.40
N ILE A 84 2.87 11.30 2.52
CA ILE A 84 2.73 10.24 3.53
C ILE A 84 2.10 8.99 2.94
N LEU A 85 1.01 9.14 2.18
CA LEU A 85 0.32 8.00 1.58
C LEU A 85 1.15 7.33 0.48
N GLN A 86 1.86 8.10 -0.33
CA GLN A 86 2.80 7.55 -1.31
C GLN A 86 3.93 6.76 -0.63
N ASN A 87 4.50 7.29 0.44
CA ASN A 87 5.54 6.62 1.21
C ASN A 87 5.03 5.34 1.89
N ARG A 88 3.80 5.34 2.40
CA ARG A 88 3.16 4.14 2.96
C ARG A 88 2.98 3.07 1.90
N ALA A 89 2.38 3.41 0.75
CA ALA A 89 2.19 2.47 -0.35
C ALA A 89 3.51 1.86 -0.85
N ARG A 90 4.57 2.67 -0.92
CA ARG A 90 5.91 2.18 -1.28
C ARG A 90 6.45 1.19 -0.24
N ARG A 91 6.40 1.54 1.05
CA ARG A 91 6.86 0.65 2.13
C ARG A 91 6.09 -0.66 2.18
N ASP A 92 4.77 -0.61 1.99
CA ASP A 92 3.93 -1.81 1.99
C ASP A 92 4.30 -2.73 0.81
N THR A 93 4.68 -2.16 -0.33
CA THR A 93 5.15 -2.92 -1.50
C THR A 93 6.52 -3.55 -1.21
N GLU A 94 7.47 -2.75 -0.71
CA GLU A 94 8.82 -3.23 -0.32
C GLU A 94 8.76 -4.32 0.75
N GLU A 95 7.83 -4.22 1.71
CA GLU A 95 7.61 -5.23 2.73
C GLU A 95 7.05 -6.52 2.14
N LYS A 96 6.04 -6.44 1.26
CA LYS A 96 5.49 -7.61 0.57
C LYS A 96 6.55 -8.32 -0.26
N GLU A 97 7.37 -7.59 -1.01
CA GLU A 97 8.48 -8.16 -1.77
C GLU A 97 9.53 -8.82 -0.86
N ARG A 98 9.82 -8.22 0.28
CA ARG A 98 10.78 -8.80 1.24
C ARG A 98 10.22 -10.07 1.87
N GLN A 99 8.93 -10.10 2.18
CA GLN A 99 8.25 -11.29 2.70
C GLN A 99 8.20 -12.40 1.65
N ALA A 100 7.91 -12.07 0.39
CA ALA A 100 7.95 -13.02 -0.72
C ALA A 100 9.35 -13.61 -0.89
N ARG A 101 10.40 -12.78 -0.94
CA ARG A 101 11.79 -13.25 -1.05
C ARG A 101 12.21 -14.15 0.11
N ARG A 102 11.82 -13.82 1.35
CA ARG A 102 12.07 -14.67 2.51
C ARG A 102 11.32 -16.00 2.44
N ALA A 103 10.08 -15.99 1.95
CA ALA A 103 9.30 -17.20 1.78
C ALA A 103 9.91 -18.12 0.72
N GLU A 104 10.36 -17.54 -0.40
CA GLU A 104 11.08 -18.24 -1.47
C GLU A 104 12.40 -18.83 -0.97
N GLU A 105 13.21 -18.04 -0.26
CA GLU A 105 14.48 -18.51 0.34
C GLU A 105 14.24 -19.64 1.34
N ASN A 106 13.26 -19.50 2.24
CA ASN A 106 12.91 -20.54 3.19
C ASN A 106 12.41 -21.81 2.49
N ALA A 107 11.57 -21.68 1.45
CA ALA A 107 11.08 -22.84 0.70
C ALA A 107 12.21 -23.57 -0.02
N ARG A 108 13.18 -22.83 -0.56
CA ARG A 108 14.37 -23.40 -1.18
C ARG A 108 15.22 -24.18 -0.18
N VAL A 109 15.48 -23.62 1.00
CA VAL A 109 16.22 -24.32 2.06
C VAL A 109 15.52 -25.62 2.46
N ILE A 110 14.20 -25.58 2.68
CA ILE A 110 13.41 -26.77 3.01
C ILE A 110 13.50 -27.84 1.91
N PHE A 111 13.47 -27.43 0.64
CA PHE A 111 13.60 -28.34 -0.48
C PHE A 111 15.00 -28.96 -0.57
N GLU A 112 16.05 -28.16 -0.41
CA GLU A 112 17.44 -28.63 -0.41
C GLU A 112 17.70 -29.59 0.77
N ASP A 113 17.20 -29.29 1.97
CA ASP A 113 17.29 -30.15 3.16
C ASP A 113 16.56 -31.49 2.94
N ALA A 114 15.32 -31.46 2.42
CA ALA A 114 14.56 -32.67 2.13
C ALA A 114 15.23 -33.54 1.04
N ARG A 115 15.91 -32.90 0.08
CA ARG A 115 16.69 -33.59 -0.93
C ARG A 115 17.92 -34.25 -0.33
N HIS A 116 18.64 -33.55 0.54
CA HIS A 116 19.80 -34.11 1.24
C HIS A 116 19.40 -35.30 2.13
N GLU A 117 18.31 -35.19 2.89
CA GLU A 117 17.78 -36.28 3.72
C GLU A 117 17.47 -37.52 2.87
N LYS A 118 16.88 -37.33 1.67
CA LYS A 118 16.65 -38.44 0.74
C LYS A 118 17.96 -39.07 0.26
N GLU A 119 18.94 -38.26 -0.13
CA GLU A 119 20.25 -38.72 -0.61
C GLU A 119 21.00 -39.50 0.49
N GLU A 120 20.96 -39.04 1.74
CA GLU A 120 21.52 -39.72 2.91
C GLU A 120 20.81 -41.05 3.18
N ALA A 121 19.47 -41.05 3.22
CA ALA A 121 18.68 -42.26 3.44
C ALA A 121 18.90 -43.30 2.31
N THR A 122 19.07 -42.83 1.07
CA THR A 122 19.39 -43.69 -0.08
C THR A 122 20.82 -44.23 0.00
N SER A 123 21.78 -43.43 0.47
CA SER A 123 23.16 -43.88 0.69
C SER A 123 23.25 -44.91 1.81
N ALA A 124 22.43 -44.75 2.86
CA ALA A 124 22.33 -45.69 3.98
C ALA A 124 21.81 -47.08 3.57
N LEU A 125 21.03 -47.19 2.48
CA LEU A 125 20.62 -48.47 1.89
C LEU A 125 21.80 -49.24 1.26
N PHE A 126 22.82 -48.52 0.74
CA PHE A 126 23.98 -49.12 0.09
C PHE A 126 25.09 -49.51 1.08
N THR A 127 25.17 -48.84 2.24
CA THR A 127 26.02 -49.25 3.34
C THR A 127 25.33 -50.35 4.15
N VAL A 128 25.93 -51.55 4.19
CA VAL A 128 25.39 -52.78 4.84
C VAL A 128 24.83 -52.49 6.25
N SER A 129 23.53 -52.28 6.34
CA SER A 129 22.79 -52.10 7.60
C SER A 129 22.09 -53.39 7.98
N ALA A 130 22.17 -53.76 9.27
CA ALA A 130 21.60 -54.98 9.83
C ALA A 130 20.06 -55.02 9.81
N ASP A 131 19.39 -53.92 9.48
CA ASP A 131 17.93 -53.83 9.39
C ASP A 131 17.47 -53.14 8.09
N ALA A 132 17.25 -53.97 7.07
CA ALA A 132 16.81 -53.55 5.74
C ALA A 132 15.39 -52.93 5.74
N ASN A 133 14.54 -53.31 6.70
CA ASN A 133 13.18 -52.77 6.77
C ASN A 133 13.17 -51.33 7.32
N ALA A 134 13.94 -51.08 8.38
CA ALA A 134 14.07 -49.74 8.97
C ALA A 134 14.67 -48.72 7.97
N THR A 135 15.62 -49.16 7.15
CA THR A 135 16.25 -48.32 6.10
C THR A 135 15.31 -48.04 4.92
N HIS A 136 14.54 -49.04 4.46
CA HIS A 136 13.51 -48.82 3.43
C HIS A 136 12.39 -47.87 3.88
N GLU A 137 11.97 -47.95 5.15
CA GLU A 137 10.96 -47.05 5.72
C GLU A 137 11.47 -45.62 5.83
N ALA A 138 12.74 -45.44 6.23
CA ALA A 138 13.39 -44.13 6.27
C ALA A 138 13.43 -43.46 4.89
N VAL A 139 13.77 -44.21 3.83
CA VAL A 139 13.79 -43.69 2.45
C VAL A 139 12.39 -43.28 1.98
N ARG A 140 11.38 -44.11 2.26
CA ARG A 140 9.99 -43.80 1.91
C ARG A 140 9.49 -42.53 2.61
N ASN A 141 9.86 -42.33 3.88
CA ASN A 141 9.52 -41.14 4.63
C ASN A 141 10.23 -39.89 4.09
N ALA A 142 11.52 -39.99 3.76
CA ALA A 142 12.27 -38.91 3.12
C ALA A 142 11.69 -38.54 1.74
N GLU A 143 11.26 -39.52 0.93
CA GLU A 143 10.60 -39.27 -0.35
C GLU A 143 9.25 -38.54 -0.21
N MET A 144 8.45 -38.90 0.80
CA MET A 144 7.20 -38.19 1.07
C MET A 144 7.45 -36.73 1.48
N ARG A 145 8.48 -36.46 2.29
CA ARG A 145 8.87 -35.09 2.67
C ARG A 145 9.38 -34.30 1.49
N LEU A 146 10.22 -34.89 0.63
CA LEU A 146 10.70 -34.24 -0.59
C LEU A 146 9.55 -33.86 -1.52
N ARG A 147 8.58 -34.76 -1.75
CA ARG A 147 7.39 -34.43 -2.57
C ARG A 147 6.55 -33.32 -1.96
N GLY A 148 6.41 -33.29 -0.63
CA GLY A 148 5.71 -32.20 0.08
C GLY A 148 6.44 -30.86 -0.05
N ALA A 149 7.77 -30.86 0.06
CA ALA A 149 8.60 -29.68 -0.11
C ALA A 149 8.57 -29.18 -1.56
N GLU A 150 8.67 -30.08 -2.55
CA GLU A 150 8.57 -29.77 -3.98
C GLU A 150 7.22 -29.16 -4.35
N ALA A 151 6.11 -29.72 -3.85
CA ALA A 151 4.79 -29.16 -4.07
C ALA A 151 4.63 -27.76 -3.44
N SER A 152 5.25 -27.52 -2.28
CA SER A 152 5.23 -26.20 -1.62
C SER A 152 6.09 -25.18 -2.34
N PHE A 153 7.25 -25.60 -2.86
CA PHE A 153 8.16 -24.78 -3.65
C PHE A 153 7.52 -24.37 -4.99
N ASN A 154 6.90 -25.31 -5.70
CA ASN A 154 6.22 -25.06 -6.98
C ASN A 154 4.97 -24.17 -6.87
N LEU A 155 4.44 -23.92 -5.67
CA LEU A 155 3.34 -22.98 -5.45
C LEU A 155 3.81 -21.53 -5.27
N ILE A 156 5.13 -21.33 -5.13
CA ILE A 156 5.76 -20.02 -4.91
C ILE A 156 6.34 -19.46 -6.22
N GLU A 157 6.72 -20.32 -7.19
CA GLU A 157 7.10 -19.96 -8.57
C GLU A 157 5.89 -19.68 -9.48
#